data_AF-A0A7Y8XZ62-F1
#
_entry.id   AF-A0A7Y8XZ62-F1
#
_cell.length_a   1.000
_cell.length_b   1.000
_cell.length_c   1.000
_cell.angle_alpha   90.00
_cell.angle_beta   90.00
_cell.angle_gamma   90.00
#
_symmetry.space_group_name_H-M   'P 1'
#
loop_
_entity.id
_entity.type
_entity.pdbx_description
1 polymer ?
#
loop_
_entity_poly.entity_id
_entity_poly.type
_entity_poly.pdbx_seq_one_letter_code
_entity_poly.pdbx_strand_id
1 'polypeptide(L)'
;MEPTTNEYKKSFKKGLTIVAVIIFVPLVLLPLLNWFMGYHGYEKEIYRRNSWGDVSESKYREAFEKKLHFIAYTEVDSIDFDSLDFFIERGYKYGYFSSAKSNFDLGKTNYPYQVSHTDRTNHNLVVYHILNPSAPDSVGEHGIVHLKNPKLSDTLLMSIGAFKFIDNKARWDSIGYIKVFE
;
A
#
# COMPACT_ATOMS: atom_id res chain seq x y z
N MET A 1 -67.97 5.34 6.71
CA MET A 1 -67.73 5.96 5.39
C MET A 1 -66.74 5.08 4.67
N GLU A 2 -67.13 4.51 3.52
CA GLU A 2 -66.18 3.77 2.69
C GLU A 2 -65.23 4.75 1.98
N PRO A 3 -63.93 4.41 1.84
CA PRO A 3 -62.98 5.28 1.16
C PRO A 3 -63.34 5.41 -0.33
N THR A 4 -63.14 6.59 -0.89
CA THR A 4 -63.36 6.82 -2.32
C THR A 4 -62.25 6.17 -3.15
N THR A 5 -62.52 5.83 -4.41
CA THR A 5 -61.54 5.24 -5.33
C THR A 5 -60.26 6.10 -5.47
N ASN A 6 -60.36 7.42 -5.29
CA ASN A 6 -59.22 8.34 -5.28
C ASN A 6 -58.36 8.22 -4.02
N GLU A 7 -58.97 7.94 -2.85
CA GLU A 7 -58.24 7.69 -1.61
C GLU A 7 -57.44 6.38 -1.67
N TYR A 8 -58.01 5.33 -2.28
CA TYR A 8 -57.30 4.08 -2.53
C TYR A 8 -56.09 4.26 -3.46
N LYS A 9 -56.25 4.98 -4.59
CA LYS A 9 -55.14 5.26 -5.52
C LYS A 9 -54.02 6.07 -4.84
N LYS A 10 -54.37 7.04 -4.00
CA LYS A 10 -53.41 7.87 -3.26
C LYS A 10 -52.66 7.07 -2.20
N SER A 11 -53.36 6.20 -1.46
CA SER A 11 -52.76 5.30 -0.47
C SER A 11 -51.81 4.28 -1.13
N PHE A 12 -52.25 3.67 -2.23
CA PHE A 12 -51.44 2.71 -2.99
C PHE A 12 -50.15 3.34 -3.55
N LYS A 13 -50.23 4.52 -4.15
CA LYS A 13 -49.04 5.26 -4.63
C LYS A 13 -48.06 5.54 -3.51
N LYS A 14 -48.53 5.97 -2.32
CA LYS A 14 -47.67 6.19 -1.15
C LYS A 14 -46.99 4.90 -0.70
N GLY A 15 -47.73 3.79 -0.63
CA GLY A 15 -47.16 2.48 -0.29
C GLY A 15 -46.06 2.05 -1.26
N LEU A 16 -46.29 2.22 -2.58
CA LEU A 16 -45.31 1.91 -3.61
C LEU A 16 -44.05 2.79 -3.50
N THR A 17 -44.20 4.08 -3.23
CA THR A 17 -43.06 4.98 -2.97
C THR A 17 -42.25 4.52 -1.76
N ILE A 18 -42.91 4.14 -0.66
CA ILE A 18 -42.22 3.66 0.54
C ILE A 18 -41.42 2.39 0.24
N VAL A 19 -42.03 1.41 -0.44
CA VAL A 19 -41.33 0.17 -0.83
C VAL A 19 -40.17 0.47 -1.76
N ALA A 20 -40.36 1.35 -2.75
CA ALA A 20 -39.29 1.76 -3.65
C ALA A 20 -38.11 2.40 -2.89
N VAL A 21 -38.37 3.25 -1.89
CA VAL A 21 -37.33 3.84 -1.04
C VAL A 21 -36.63 2.78 -0.18
N ILE A 22 -37.38 1.86 0.43
CA ILE A 22 -36.83 0.76 1.25
C ILE A 22 -35.91 -0.14 0.42
N ILE A 23 -36.19 -0.32 -0.87
CA ILE A 23 -35.34 -1.11 -1.79
C ILE A 23 -34.17 -0.28 -2.31
N PHE A 24 -34.42 0.99 -2.69
CA PHE A 24 -33.42 1.87 -3.29
C PHE A 24 -32.28 2.22 -2.31
N VAL A 25 -32.61 2.52 -1.06
CA VAL A 25 -31.61 2.90 -0.05
C VAL A 25 -30.53 1.82 0.17
N PRO A 26 -30.85 0.54 0.44
CA PRO A 26 -29.83 -0.48 0.63
C PRO A 26 -29.11 -0.88 -0.67
N LEU A 27 -29.75 -0.78 -1.84
CA LEU A 27 -29.13 -1.16 -3.10
C LEU A 27 -28.22 -0.08 -3.69
N VAL A 28 -28.49 1.19 -3.42
CA VAL A 28 -27.75 2.31 -4.04
C VAL A 28 -27.01 3.14 -3.00
N LEU A 29 -27.71 3.60 -1.97
CA LEU A 29 -27.14 4.52 -0.99
C LEU A 29 -26.08 3.83 -0.11
N LEU A 30 -26.35 2.61 0.40
CA LEU A 30 -25.41 1.89 1.26
C LEU A 30 -24.10 1.53 0.54
N PRO A 31 -24.10 0.99 -0.70
CA PRO A 31 -22.86 0.75 -1.43
C PRO A 31 -22.08 2.03 -1.72
N LEU A 32 -22.76 3.14 -2.05
CA LEU A 32 -22.10 4.43 -2.28
C LEU A 32 -21.48 4.98 -0.99
N LEU A 33 -22.19 4.92 0.13
CA LEU A 33 -21.66 5.32 1.43
C LEU A 33 -20.49 4.42 1.85
N ASN A 34 -20.61 3.11 1.67
CA ASN A 34 -19.54 2.17 1.97
C ASN A 34 -18.29 2.44 1.11
N TRP A 35 -18.47 2.71 -0.19
CA TRP A 35 -17.37 3.09 -1.07
C TRP A 35 -16.74 4.42 -0.65
N PHE A 36 -17.56 5.44 -0.36
CA PHE A 36 -17.10 6.76 0.08
C PHE A 36 -16.33 6.67 1.40
N MET A 37 -16.88 5.99 2.40
CA MET A 37 -16.25 5.75 3.70
C MET A 37 -14.98 4.89 3.55
N GLY A 38 -15.00 3.89 2.66
CA GLY A 38 -13.82 3.06 2.36
C GLY A 38 -12.73 3.79 1.57
N TYR A 39 -13.04 4.94 0.96
CA TYR A 39 -12.05 5.78 0.29
C TYR A 39 -11.48 6.81 1.27
N HIS A 40 -12.34 7.68 1.79
CA HIS A 40 -11.95 8.80 2.64
C HIS A 40 -11.68 8.41 4.08
N GLY A 41 -12.37 7.39 4.61
CA GLY A 41 -12.11 6.89 5.96
C GLY A 41 -10.74 6.23 6.12
N TYR A 42 -10.12 5.80 5.02
CA TYR A 42 -8.73 5.34 4.99
C TYR A 42 -7.76 6.39 4.41
N GLU A 43 -8.26 7.61 4.16
CA GLU A 43 -7.49 8.78 3.72
C GLU A 43 -6.50 8.44 2.58
N LYS A 44 -6.99 7.68 1.60
CA LYS A 44 -6.17 7.08 0.54
C LYS A 44 -5.39 8.11 -0.27
N GLU A 45 -5.97 9.29 -0.43
CA GLU A 45 -5.43 10.44 -1.15
C GLU A 45 -4.47 11.30 -0.31
N ILE A 46 -4.37 11.08 1.00
CA ILE A 46 -3.53 11.88 1.91
C ILE A 46 -2.16 11.23 2.05
N TYR A 47 -2.14 9.92 2.26
CA TYR A 47 -0.91 9.19 2.57
C TYR A 47 -0.10 8.84 1.33
N ARG A 48 1.22 9.03 1.45
CA ARG A 48 2.21 8.55 0.50
C ARG A 48 2.16 7.02 0.41
N ARG A 49 2.37 6.50 -0.79
CA ARG A 49 2.32 5.07 -1.12
C ARG A 49 3.61 4.61 -1.79
N ASN A 50 3.82 3.30 -1.76
CA ASN A 50 4.83 2.56 -2.51
C ASN A 50 4.16 1.42 -3.28
N SER A 51 4.88 0.91 -4.28
CA SER A 51 4.45 -0.25 -5.08
C SER A 51 4.84 -1.58 -4.44
N TRP A 52 5.29 -1.58 -3.17
CA TRP A 52 5.66 -2.77 -2.38
C TRP A 52 6.54 -3.80 -3.10
N GLY A 53 7.51 -3.34 -3.89
CA GLY A 53 8.39 -4.24 -4.64
C GLY A 53 7.84 -4.76 -5.97
N ASP A 54 6.61 -4.40 -6.35
CA ASP A 54 6.07 -4.71 -7.68
C ASP A 54 6.50 -3.64 -8.69
N VAL A 55 7.52 -3.97 -9.49
CA VAL A 55 8.01 -3.12 -10.59
C VAL A 55 6.91 -2.83 -11.62
N SER A 56 6.01 -3.78 -11.88
CA SER A 56 4.93 -3.63 -12.86
C SER A 56 3.88 -2.64 -12.35
N GLU A 57 3.53 -2.70 -11.07
CA GLU A 57 2.66 -1.70 -10.44
C GLU A 57 3.30 -0.31 -10.51
N SER A 58 4.59 -0.19 -10.16
CA SER A 58 5.29 1.10 -10.19
C SER A 58 5.32 1.71 -11.60
N LYS A 59 5.52 0.89 -12.63
CA LYS A 59 5.44 1.31 -14.04
C LYS A 59 4.03 1.69 -14.46
N TYR A 60 3.02 0.89 -14.11
CA TYR A 60 1.61 1.20 -14.37
C TYR A 60 1.20 2.54 -13.76
N ARG A 61 1.76 2.86 -12.59
CA ARG A 61 1.52 4.11 -11.87
C ARG A 61 2.34 5.29 -12.37
N GLU A 62 3.22 5.09 -13.35
CA GLU A 62 4.19 6.07 -13.85
C GLU A 62 5.15 6.59 -12.76
N ALA A 63 5.39 5.77 -11.74
CA ALA A 63 6.26 6.10 -10.61
C ALA A 63 7.67 5.51 -10.76
N PHE A 64 7.84 4.46 -11.56
CA PHE A 64 9.12 3.77 -11.71
C PHE A 64 10.23 4.68 -12.26
N GLU A 65 11.36 4.74 -11.58
CA GLU A 65 12.54 5.50 -12.04
C GLU A 65 13.63 4.57 -12.54
N LYS A 66 14.11 3.65 -11.68
CA LYS A 66 15.19 2.72 -12.04
C LYS A 66 15.27 1.51 -11.13
N LYS A 67 15.77 0.41 -11.68
CA LYS A 67 16.09 -0.81 -10.92
C LYS A 67 17.41 -0.65 -10.19
N LEU A 68 17.51 -1.19 -8.98
CA LEU A 68 18.73 -1.26 -8.19
C LEU A 68 19.34 -2.65 -8.26
N HIS A 69 20.64 -2.74 -8.02
CA HIS A 69 21.34 -4.00 -7.86
C HIS A 69 21.32 -4.42 -6.39
N PHE A 70 21.31 -5.72 -6.14
CA PHE A 70 21.46 -6.24 -4.79
C PHE A 70 22.24 -7.55 -4.76
N ILE A 71 22.84 -7.82 -3.61
CA ILE A 71 23.43 -9.11 -3.28
C ILE A 71 22.82 -9.54 -1.94
N ALA A 72 22.28 -10.75 -1.90
CA ALA A 72 21.76 -11.37 -0.68
C ALA A 72 22.72 -12.46 -0.20
N TYR A 73 22.96 -12.48 1.11
CA TYR A 73 23.68 -13.54 1.80
C TYR A 73 22.74 -14.12 2.85
N THR A 74 22.45 -15.41 2.79
CA THR A 74 21.62 -16.08 3.80
C THR A 74 22.28 -17.35 4.28
N GLU A 75 22.01 -17.70 5.53
CA GLU A 75 22.39 -18.99 6.12
C GLU A 75 21.35 -20.09 5.82
N VAL A 76 20.25 -19.75 5.14
CA VAL A 76 19.09 -20.62 4.92
C VAL A 76 18.80 -20.74 3.43
N ASP A 77 19.05 -21.91 2.85
CA ASP A 77 18.86 -22.18 1.42
C ASP A 77 17.39 -22.16 0.96
N SER A 78 16.43 -22.13 1.90
CA SER A 78 14.99 -22.17 1.60
C SER A 78 14.38 -20.81 1.26
N ILE A 79 15.16 -19.73 1.26
CA ILE A 79 14.65 -18.39 0.93
C ILE A 79 14.88 -18.10 -0.53
N ASP A 80 13.77 -18.06 -1.26
CA ASP A 80 13.74 -17.62 -2.64
C ASP A 80 13.79 -16.08 -2.72
N PHE A 81 14.88 -15.56 -3.27
CA PHE A 81 15.08 -14.14 -3.54
C PHE A 81 14.79 -13.77 -5.01
N ASP A 82 14.38 -14.71 -5.87
CA ASP A 82 14.13 -14.44 -7.29
C ASP A 82 12.92 -13.51 -7.48
N SER A 83 12.02 -13.47 -6.49
CA SER A 83 10.88 -12.55 -6.42
C SER A 83 11.18 -11.21 -5.73
N LEU A 84 12.42 -11.01 -5.26
CA LEU A 84 12.80 -9.79 -4.57
C LEU A 84 13.35 -8.77 -5.58
N ASP A 85 12.64 -7.66 -5.70
CA ASP A 85 13.09 -6.53 -6.50
C ASP A 85 13.39 -5.33 -5.59
N PHE A 86 14.45 -4.61 -5.94
CA PHE A 86 14.77 -3.30 -5.38
C PHE A 86 14.78 -2.29 -6.51
N PHE A 87 14.08 -1.18 -6.33
CA PHE A 87 14.05 -0.11 -7.31
C PHE A 87 13.75 1.23 -6.65
N ILE A 88 14.10 2.30 -7.36
CA ILE A 88 13.69 3.65 -6.99
C ILE A 88 12.40 3.97 -7.75
N GLU A 89 11.47 4.56 -7.03
CA GLU A 89 10.26 5.13 -7.58
C GLU A 89 9.99 6.53 -7.03
N ARG A 90 9.22 7.32 -7.77
CA ARG A 90 8.63 8.57 -7.29
C ARG A 90 7.63 8.24 -6.19
N GLY A 91 7.68 8.98 -5.09
CA GLY A 91 6.60 8.92 -4.13
C GLY A 91 5.31 9.44 -4.75
N TYR A 92 4.21 8.75 -4.50
CA TYR A 92 2.89 9.15 -4.99
C TYR A 92 1.83 8.93 -3.92
N LYS A 93 0.67 9.55 -4.13
CA LYS A 93 -0.59 9.31 -3.40
C LYS A 93 -1.60 8.76 -4.40
N TYR A 94 -2.70 8.20 -3.90
CA TYR A 94 -3.84 7.93 -4.78
C TYR A 94 -4.46 9.24 -5.27
N GLY A 95 -5.01 9.23 -6.48
CA GLY A 95 -5.74 10.36 -7.04
C GLY A 95 -7.01 10.66 -6.27
N TYR A 96 -7.60 11.85 -6.44
CA TYR A 96 -8.86 12.17 -5.76
C TYR A 96 -9.98 11.23 -6.24
N PHE A 97 -10.62 10.51 -5.32
CA PHE A 97 -11.63 9.46 -5.59
C PHE A 97 -11.19 8.30 -6.50
N SER A 98 -9.89 8.04 -6.68
CA SER A 98 -9.43 6.94 -7.53
C SER A 98 -8.09 6.36 -7.12
N SER A 99 -8.09 5.07 -6.76
CA SER A 99 -6.85 4.31 -6.53
C SER A 99 -6.13 3.91 -7.83
N ALA A 100 -6.82 4.04 -8.97
CA ALA A 100 -6.26 3.75 -10.29
C ALA A 100 -5.41 4.91 -10.84
N LYS A 101 -5.58 6.11 -10.29
CA LYS A 101 -4.78 7.29 -10.65
C LYS A 101 -3.73 7.55 -9.57
N SER A 102 -2.57 8.00 -10.00
CA SER A 102 -1.49 8.46 -9.12
C SER A 102 -1.49 9.99 -9.04
N ASN A 103 -1.16 10.52 -7.87
CA ASN A 103 -0.87 11.94 -7.67
C ASN A 103 0.55 12.08 -7.12
N PHE A 104 1.40 12.81 -7.84
CA PHE A 104 2.81 13.03 -7.47
C PHE A 104 3.03 14.33 -6.68
N ASP A 105 1.98 15.12 -6.43
CA ASP A 105 2.03 16.24 -5.51
C ASP A 105 1.99 15.74 -4.07
N LEU A 106 3.18 15.52 -3.52
CA LEU A 106 3.37 15.10 -2.14
C LEU A 106 3.26 16.27 -1.16
N GLY A 107 3.01 17.50 -1.62
CA GLY A 107 3.05 18.72 -0.81
C GLY A 107 4.49 19.14 -0.47
N LYS A 108 4.71 19.66 0.75
CA LYS A 108 6.00 20.20 1.20
C LYS A 108 7.03 19.13 1.60
N THR A 109 7.15 18.03 0.86
CA THR A 109 8.24 17.06 1.09
C THR A 109 9.48 17.45 0.31
N ASN A 110 10.65 17.34 0.93
CA ASN A 110 11.94 17.49 0.25
C ASN A 110 12.44 16.17 -0.37
N TYR A 111 11.67 15.09 -0.25
CA TYR A 111 12.06 13.75 -0.70
C TYR A 111 11.05 13.21 -1.71
N PRO A 112 11.13 13.61 -2.99
CA PRO A 112 10.17 13.19 -4.01
C PRO A 112 10.30 11.72 -4.43
N TYR A 113 11.36 11.02 -4.02
CA TYR A 113 11.64 9.63 -4.40
C TYR A 113 11.72 8.72 -3.17
N GLN A 114 11.63 7.42 -3.40
CA GLN A 114 11.81 6.39 -2.38
C GLN A 114 12.39 5.11 -2.97
N VAL A 115 13.02 4.29 -2.13
CA VAL A 115 13.33 2.90 -2.49
C VAL A 115 12.13 2.04 -2.18
N SER A 116 11.70 1.26 -3.17
CA SER A 116 10.64 0.27 -3.05
C SER A 116 11.27 -1.12 -3.13
N HIS A 117 10.81 -2.00 -2.26
CA HIS A 117 11.19 -3.41 -2.27
C HIS A 117 10.03 -4.26 -1.77
N THR A 118 10.10 -5.55 -2.06
CA THR A 118 9.12 -6.49 -1.55
C THR A 118 9.28 -6.57 -0.04
N ASP A 119 8.25 -6.21 0.72
CA ASP A 119 8.32 -6.20 2.18
C ASP A 119 8.30 -7.59 2.81
N ARG A 120 7.74 -8.56 2.09
CA ARG A 120 7.57 -9.94 2.54
C ARG A 120 7.76 -10.90 1.38
N THR A 121 8.41 -12.02 1.64
CA THR A 121 8.40 -13.14 0.70
C THR A 121 7.04 -13.81 0.69
N ASN A 122 6.80 -14.66 -0.31
CA ASN A 122 5.64 -15.55 -0.44
C ASN A 122 5.29 -16.36 0.83
N HIS A 123 6.21 -16.50 1.78
CA HIS A 123 5.98 -17.23 3.03
C HIS A 123 5.58 -16.33 4.22
N ASN A 124 5.62 -15.00 4.12
CA ASN A 124 5.39 -14.06 5.24
C ASN A 124 6.27 -14.31 6.50
N LEU A 125 7.31 -15.13 6.38
CA LEU A 125 8.18 -15.53 7.50
C LEU A 125 9.41 -14.64 7.66
N VAL A 126 9.63 -13.73 6.72
CA VAL A 126 10.82 -12.90 6.63
C VAL A 126 10.45 -11.43 6.66
N VAL A 127 11.21 -10.66 7.42
CA VAL A 127 11.16 -9.20 7.49
C VAL A 127 12.54 -8.63 7.20
N TYR A 128 12.58 -7.42 6.66
CA TYR A 128 13.84 -6.73 6.37
C TYR A 128 14.02 -5.53 7.30
N HIS A 129 15.22 -5.35 7.83
CA HIS A 129 15.55 -4.22 8.71
C HIS A 129 16.77 -3.47 8.20
N ILE A 130 16.67 -2.14 8.10
CA ILE A 130 17.81 -1.30 7.70
C ILE A 130 18.85 -1.26 8.82
N LEU A 131 20.10 -1.56 8.48
CA LEU A 131 21.23 -1.58 9.42
C LEU A 131 21.99 -0.25 9.44
N ASN A 132 21.96 0.50 8.35
CA ASN A 132 22.66 1.78 8.20
C ASN A 132 21.68 2.93 7.86
N PRO A 133 20.79 3.33 8.79
CA PRO A 133 19.76 4.32 8.51
C PRO A 133 20.29 5.73 8.18
N SER A 134 21.58 6.00 8.41
CA SER A 134 22.24 7.25 8.04
C SER A 134 22.81 7.29 6.62
N ALA A 135 22.83 6.15 5.90
CA ALA A 135 23.33 6.09 4.53
C ALA A 135 22.40 6.73 3.49
N PRO A 136 21.06 6.55 3.54
CA PRO A 136 20.16 7.27 2.66
C PRO A 136 19.85 8.69 3.14
N ASP A 137 19.24 9.50 2.27
CA ASP A 137 18.83 10.87 2.58
C ASP A 137 17.88 10.97 3.79
N SER A 138 16.95 10.01 3.95
CA SER A 138 16.06 9.89 5.09
C SER A 138 15.45 8.49 5.17
N VAL A 139 15.15 8.01 6.38
CA VAL A 139 14.35 6.81 6.62
C VAL A 139 13.06 7.24 7.33
N GLY A 140 11.93 6.96 6.70
CA GLY A 140 10.60 7.23 7.25
C GLY A 140 10.12 6.16 8.21
N GLU A 141 8.86 6.31 8.62
CA GLU A 141 8.16 5.27 9.37
C GLU A 141 8.14 3.95 8.59
N HIS A 142 8.13 2.84 9.32
CA HIS A 142 8.15 1.49 8.75
C HIS A 142 9.39 1.16 7.89
N GLY A 143 10.47 1.94 7.99
CA GLY A 143 11.72 1.64 7.29
C GLY A 143 11.72 2.04 5.82
N ILE A 144 10.78 2.89 5.37
CA ILE A 144 10.77 3.38 3.99
C ILE A 144 11.95 4.33 3.78
N VAL A 145 12.79 4.02 2.78
CA VAL A 145 13.92 4.88 2.42
C VAL A 145 13.45 5.99 1.49
N HIS A 146 13.61 7.23 1.90
CA HIS A 146 13.26 8.43 1.13
C HIS A 146 14.50 9.08 0.53
N LEU A 147 14.37 9.57 -0.71
CA LEU A 147 15.47 10.15 -1.48
C LEU A 147 15.09 11.53 -2.04
N LYS A 148 16.05 12.46 -2.03
CA LYS A 148 15.92 13.81 -2.62
C LYS A 148 16.02 13.76 -4.15
N ASN A 149 16.86 12.86 -4.65
CA ASN A 149 17.09 12.62 -6.07
C ASN A 149 16.81 11.14 -6.36
N PRO A 150 16.58 10.73 -7.62
CA PRO A 150 16.40 9.33 -7.97
C PRO A 150 17.77 8.62 -8.01
N LYS A 151 18.54 8.71 -6.93
CA LYS A 151 19.89 8.17 -6.79
C LYS A 151 20.11 7.69 -5.36
N LEU A 152 20.67 6.49 -5.23
CA LEU A 152 21.11 5.98 -3.95
C LEU A 152 22.56 6.44 -3.74
N SER A 153 22.79 7.31 -2.76
CA SER A 153 24.11 7.94 -2.54
C SER A 153 25.19 6.98 -2.05
N ASP A 154 24.78 5.97 -1.30
CA ASP A 154 25.64 4.95 -0.71
C ASP A 154 24.88 3.62 -0.62
N THR A 155 25.57 2.53 -0.34
CA THR A 155 24.97 1.21 -0.18
C THR A 155 23.91 1.20 0.93
N LEU A 156 22.74 0.65 0.66
CA LEU A 156 21.75 0.33 1.69
C LEU A 156 22.00 -1.10 2.19
N LEU A 157 22.23 -1.23 3.50
CA LEU A 157 22.45 -2.51 4.16
C LEU A 157 21.21 -2.89 4.96
N MET A 158 20.71 -4.10 4.72
CA MET A 158 19.53 -4.63 5.39
C MET A 158 19.84 -5.99 6.01
N SER A 159 19.30 -6.29 7.19
CA SER A 159 19.26 -7.65 7.70
C SER A 159 17.97 -8.34 7.28
N ILE A 160 18.08 -9.65 7.11
CA ILE A 160 16.99 -10.57 6.86
C ILE A 160 16.65 -11.20 8.20
N GLY A 161 15.49 -10.88 8.75
CA GLY A 161 14.98 -11.44 9.99
C GLY A 161 13.97 -12.54 9.70
N ALA A 162 14.09 -13.69 10.36
CA ALA A 162 13.06 -14.73 10.32
C ALA A 162 12.53 -15.04 11.71
N PHE A 163 11.26 -15.43 11.75
CA PHE A 163 10.63 -15.86 12.99
C PHE A 163 11.09 -17.29 13.34
N LYS A 164 11.73 -17.44 14.50
CA LYS A 164 12.22 -18.73 15.00
C LYS A 164 11.66 -19.00 16.41
N PHE A 165 11.49 -20.29 16.72
CA PHE A 165 11.30 -20.75 18.09
C PHE A 165 12.64 -21.24 18.63
N ILE A 166 13.21 -20.50 19.58
CA ILE A 166 14.45 -20.85 20.27
C ILE A 166 14.12 -21.00 21.75
N ASP A 167 14.45 -22.15 22.34
CA ASP A 167 14.15 -22.48 23.74
C ASP A 167 12.67 -22.29 24.11
N ASN A 168 11.75 -22.75 23.24
CA ASN A 168 10.30 -22.57 23.36
C ASN A 168 9.84 -21.10 23.42
N LYS A 169 10.66 -20.15 22.95
CA LYS A 169 10.32 -18.73 22.85
C LYS A 169 10.36 -18.28 21.39
N ALA A 170 9.27 -17.64 20.99
CA ALA A 170 9.15 -16.93 19.72
C ALA A 170 10.10 -15.72 19.70
N ARG A 171 11.03 -15.68 18.73
CA ARG A 171 11.97 -14.56 18.55
C ARG A 171 12.19 -14.30 17.06
N TRP A 172 12.40 -13.03 16.72
CA TRP A 172 12.97 -12.64 15.44
C TRP A 172 14.48 -12.73 15.54
N ASP A 173 15.09 -13.44 14.60
CA ASP A 173 16.53 -13.65 14.54
C ASP A 173 17.04 -13.36 13.13
N SER A 174 18.26 -12.84 13.03
CA SER A 174 18.86 -12.57 11.73
C SER A 174 19.33 -13.88 11.11
N ILE A 175 19.08 -14.03 9.81
CA ILE A 175 19.43 -15.21 9.03
C ILE A 175 20.18 -14.86 7.74
N GLY A 176 20.60 -13.60 7.64
CA GLY A 176 21.20 -13.08 6.44
C GLY A 176 21.18 -11.57 6.34
N TYR A 177 21.75 -11.09 5.24
CA TYR A 177 21.93 -9.69 4.92
C TYR A 177 21.68 -9.44 3.44
N ILE A 178 21.18 -8.25 3.13
CA ILE A 178 21.04 -7.74 1.76
C ILE A 178 21.85 -6.46 1.65
N LYS A 179 22.69 -6.43 0.62
CA LYS A 179 23.42 -5.25 0.19
C LYS A 179 22.77 -4.71 -1.08
N VAL A 180 22.14 -3.54 -1.01
CA VAL A 180 21.51 -2.86 -2.15
C VAL A 180 22.39 -1.69 -2.59
N PHE A 181 22.63 -1.57 -3.89
CA PHE A 181 23.50 -0.55 -4.48
C PHE A 181 23.04 -0.20 -5.89
N GLU A 182 23.61 0.88 -6.41
CA GLU A 182 23.43 1.34 -7.80
C GLU A 182 24.54 0.83 -8.72
#